data_AF-A0AAV4ZTV4-F1
#
_entry.id   AF-A0AAV4ZTV4-F1
#
_cell.length_a   1.000
_cell.length_b   1.000
_cell.length_c   1.000
_cell.angle_alpha   90.00
_cell.angle_beta   90.00
_cell.angle_gamma   90.00
#
_symmetry.space_group_name_H-M   'P 1'
#
loop_
_entity.id
_entity.type
_entity.pdbx_description
1 polymer ?
#
loop_
_entity_poly.entity_id
_entity_poly.type
_entity_poly.pdbx_seq_one_letter_code
_entity_poly.pdbx_strand_id
1 'polypeptide(L)'
;MSDELRKIDIPKRDLPKKFVEARRRRSGSAYGCVVCDLPIPEPKFMCHVVDGGGAALHVGDEDRYVPDDGDLAFLPLGTDCLRRHPELKPYAHKVEPGTFG
;
A
#
# COMPACT_ATOMS: atom_id res chain seq x y z
N MET A 1 -5.76 -24.16 17.09
CA MET A 1 -5.25 -22.81 17.37
C MET A 1 -5.80 -21.93 16.27
N SER A 2 -6.58 -20.90 16.59
CA SER A 2 -7.05 -19.97 15.56
C SER A 2 -5.83 -19.15 15.17
N ASP A 3 -5.20 -19.46 14.04
CA ASP A 3 -4.02 -18.73 13.58
C ASP A 3 -4.45 -17.29 13.28
N GLU A 4 -4.08 -16.38 14.17
CA GLU A 4 -4.33 -14.95 14.06
C GLU A 4 -3.83 -14.44 12.70
N LEU A 5 -4.61 -13.57 12.05
CA LEU A 5 -4.24 -12.99 10.76
C LEU A 5 -3.01 -12.12 10.96
N ARG A 6 -1.97 -12.33 10.15
CA ARG A 6 -0.74 -11.55 10.24
C ARG A 6 -0.96 -10.20 9.59
N LYS A 7 -0.77 -9.16 10.39
CA LYS A 7 -0.81 -7.76 9.97
C LYS A 7 0.49 -7.08 10.35
N ILE A 8 0.82 -6.01 9.64
CA ILE A 8 1.92 -5.11 10.01
C ILE A 8 1.45 -3.67 9.92
N ASP A 9 1.83 -2.87 10.91
CA ASP A 9 1.61 -1.42 10.86
C ASP A 9 2.32 -0.84 9.65
N ILE A 10 1.60 -0.04 8.87
CA ILE A 10 2.18 0.65 7.72
C ILE A 10 3.04 1.79 8.26
N PRO A 11 4.36 1.82 7.97
CA PRO A 11 5.26 2.84 8.50
C PRO A 11 5.06 4.17 7.77
N LYS A 12 3.97 4.88 8.08
CA LYS A 12 3.60 6.14 7.43
C LYS A 12 4.74 7.15 7.55
N ARG A 13 5.07 7.77 6.42
CA ARG A 13 6.04 8.86 6.32
C ARG A 13 5.29 10.15 6.02
N ASP A 14 5.26 11.02 7.01
CA ASP A 14 4.69 12.36 6.83
C ASP A 14 5.59 13.20 5.92
N LEU A 15 5.00 13.73 4.85
CA LEU A 15 5.65 14.64 3.92
C LEU A 15 4.87 15.95 3.89
N PRO A 16 5.53 17.11 3.74
CA PRO A 16 4.83 18.37 3.67
C PRO A 16 3.73 18.33 2.59
N LYS A 17 2.47 18.64 2.96
CA LYS A 17 1.32 18.56 2.03
C LYS A 17 1.56 19.29 0.71
N LYS A 18 2.14 20.50 0.77
CA LYS A 18 2.51 21.29 -0.42
C LYS A 18 3.45 20.54 -1.37
N PHE A 19 4.38 19.74 -0.82
CA PHE A 19 5.30 18.93 -1.62
C PHE A 19 4.57 17.80 -2.34
N VAL A 20 3.69 17.09 -1.64
CA VAL A 20 2.88 16.00 -2.19
C VAL A 20 1.94 16.53 -3.28
N GLU A 21 1.22 17.62 -3.01
CA GLU A 21 0.33 18.28 -3.97
C GLU A 21 1.08 18.71 -5.24
N ALA A 22 2.24 19.35 -5.09
CA ALA A 22 3.07 19.77 -6.22
C ALA A 22 3.59 18.59 -7.04
N ARG A 23 3.79 17.41 -6.43
CA ARG A 23 4.15 16.18 -7.14
C ARG A 23 2.94 15.60 -7.86
N ARG A 24 1.78 15.50 -7.20
CA ARG A 24 0.52 15.01 -7.79
C ARG A 24 0.15 15.82 -9.05
N ARG A 25 0.16 17.16 -8.96
CA ARG A 25 -0.10 18.07 -10.10
C ARG A 25 0.82 17.84 -11.30
N ARG A 26 2.10 17.50 -11.07
CA ARG A 26 3.07 17.23 -12.15
C ARG A 26 2.90 15.85 -12.78
N SER A 27 2.52 14.85 -11.97
CA SER A 27 2.40 13.48 -12.43
C SER A 27 1.05 13.15 -13.07
N GLY A 28 -0.03 13.84 -12.67
CA GLY A 28 -1.40 13.48 -13.03
C GLY A 28 -1.91 12.16 -12.44
N SER A 29 -1.13 11.47 -11.59
CA SER A 29 -1.55 10.17 -11.05
C SER A 29 -2.65 10.33 -9.99
N ALA A 30 -3.70 9.51 -10.11
CA ALA A 30 -4.74 9.34 -9.10
C ALA A 30 -4.26 8.52 -7.88
N TYR A 31 -3.15 7.80 -8.02
CA TYR A 31 -2.67 6.81 -7.07
C TYR A 31 -1.45 7.32 -6.29
N GLY A 32 -1.49 7.19 -4.96
CA GLY A 32 -0.41 7.58 -4.05
C GLY A 32 0.19 6.38 -3.33
N CYS A 33 1.47 6.46 -2.97
CA CYS A 33 2.13 5.47 -2.13
C CYS A 33 1.47 5.39 -0.74
N VAL A 34 1.04 4.22 -0.31
CA VAL A 34 0.42 3.99 1.01
C VAL A 34 1.31 4.41 2.19
N VAL A 35 2.64 4.42 1.99
CA VAL A 35 3.62 4.85 3.00
C VAL A 35 3.83 6.37 3.00
N CYS A 36 3.97 7.00 1.84
CA CYS A 36 4.45 8.40 1.78
C CYS A 36 3.62 9.36 0.94
N ASP A 37 2.50 8.89 0.41
CA ASP A 37 1.51 9.64 -0.39
C ASP A 37 2.03 10.27 -1.69
N LEU A 38 3.30 10.04 -2.05
CA LEU A 38 3.83 10.46 -3.35
C LEU A 38 3.11 9.73 -4.48
N PRO A 39 2.81 10.43 -5.59
CA PRO A 39 2.11 9.85 -6.71
C PRO A 39 2.90 8.71 -7.35
N ILE A 40 2.19 7.64 -7.71
CA ILE A 40 2.70 6.46 -8.40
C ILE A 40 1.85 6.28 -9.66
N PRO A 41 2.30 6.75 -10.83
CA PRO A 41 1.56 6.57 -12.09
C PRO A 41 1.42 5.10 -12.48
N GLU A 42 2.47 4.31 -12.25
CA GLU A 42 2.53 2.89 -12.59
C GLU A 42 2.94 2.08 -11.35
N PRO A 43 1.97 1.61 -10.55
CA PRO A 43 2.27 0.82 -9.37
C PRO A 43 2.82 -0.54 -9.75
N LYS A 44 4.00 -0.87 -9.21
CA LYS A 44 4.64 -2.18 -9.33
C LYS A 44 4.33 -3.10 -8.15
N PHE A 45 3.90 -2.51 -7.04
CA PHE A 45 3.55 -3.22 -5.83
C PHE A 45 2.27 -2.65 -5.24
N MET A 46 1.46 -3.51 -4.64
CA MET A 46 0.22 -3.15 -3.93
C MET A 46 0.17 -3.90 -2.59
N CYS A 47 -0.43 -3.29 -1.56
CA CYS A 47 -0.69 -3.94 -0.28
C CYS A 47 -2.19 -3.99 -0.04
N HIS A 48 -2.72 -5.11 0.48
CA HIS A 48 -4.07 -5.13 1.03
C HIS A 48 -4.07 -4.35 2.34
N VAL A 49 -4.75 -3.20 2.34
CA VAL A 49 -4.75 -2.26 3.44
C VAL A 49 -6.03 -2.40 4.24
N VAL A 50 -5.89 -2.64 5.54
CA VAL A 50 -6.98 -2.90 6.47
C VAL A 50 -6.87 -1.95 7.67
N ASP A 51 -7.77 -2.11 8.64
CA ASP A 51 -7.79 -1.34 9.90
C ASP A 51 -7.82 0.18 9.64
N GLY A 52 -8.64 0.63 8.68
CA GLY A 52 -8.83 2.04 8.34
C GLY A 52 -7.60 2.70 7.72
N GLY A 53 -6.67 1.93 7.14
CA GLY A 53 -5.46 2.46 6.54
C GLY A 53 -4.19 2.33 7.39
N GLY A 54 -4.32 1.75 8.58
CA GLY A 54 -3.23 1.60 9.55
C GLY A 54 -2.33 0.39 9.29
N ALA A 55 -2.88 -0.69 8.76
CA ALA A 55 -2.17 -1.96 8.65
C ALA A 55 -2.21 -2.56 7.24
N ALA A 56 -1.19 -3.36 6.91
CA ALA A 56 -1.16 -4.21 5.73
C ALA A 56 -1.38 -5.67 6.15
N LEU A 57 -2.25 -6.38 5.42
CA LEU A 57 -2.51 -7.80 5.62
C LEU A 57 -1.44 -8.64 4.89
N HIS A 58 -0.99 -9.73 5.52
CA HIS A 58 -0.03 -10.64 4.91
C HIS A 58 -0.68 -11.36 3.73
N VAL A 59 0.04 -11.46 2.60
CA VAL A 59 -0.54 -12.01 1.34
C VAL A 59 -1.11 -13.42 1.50
N GLY A 60 -0.46 -14.25 2.33
CA GLY A 60 -0.91 -15.61 2.64
C GLY A 60 -2.15 -15.73 3.53
N ASP A 61 -2.70 -14.61 4.01
CA ASP A 61 -3.86 -14.58 4.91
C ASP A 61 -5.13 -13.99 4.24
N GLU A 62 -5.03 -13.55 2.99
CA GLU A 62 -6.10 -12.88 2.23
C GLU A 62 -7.33 -13.77 2.03
N ASP A 63 -7.13 -15.06 1.72
CA ASP A 63 -8.24 -16.03 1.55
C ASP A 63 -9.05 -16.25 2.85
N ARG A 64 -8.46 -15.90 4.00
CA ARG A 64 -9.08 -16.05 5.33
C ARG A 64 -9.64 -14.73 5.85
N TYR A 65 -9.33 -13.61 5.20
CA TYR A 65 -9.75 -12.30 5.65
C TYR A 65 -11.20 -12.02 5.23
N VAL A 66 -11.97 -11.49 6.16
CA VAL A 66 -13.36 -11.05 5.93
C VAL A 66 -13.36 -9.53 5.93
N PRO A 67 -13.61 -8.87 4.79
CA PRO A 67 -13.65 -7.41 4.70
C PRO A 67 -14.66 -6.77 5.66
N ASP A 68 -14.27 -5.64 6.22
CA ASP A 68 -15.10 -4.78 7.07
C ASP A 68 -15.00 -3.31 6.63
N ASP A 69 -15.63 -2.40 7.37
CA ASP A 69 -15.62 -0.97 7.08
C ASP A 69 -14.21 -0.33 7.13
N GLY A 70 -13.22 -1.05 7.66
CA GLY A 70 -11.82 -0.66 7.70
C GLY A 70 -10.99 -1.15 6.52
N ASP A 71 -11.56 -1.96 5.61
CA ASP A 71 -10.89 -2.44 4.41
C ASP A 71 -10.79 -1.34 3.35
N LEU A 72 -9.56 -0.97 2.99
CA LEU A 72 -9.24 0.00 1.93
C LEU A 72 -8.73 -0.68 0.64
N ALA A 73 -8.96 -1.98 0.52
CA ALA A 73 -8.55 -2.84 -0.58
C ALA A 73 -7.03 -2.75 -0.86
N PHE A 74 -6.64 -2.96 -2.11
CA PHE A 74 -5.24 -2.90 -2.51
C PHE A 74 -4.82 -1.47 -2.81
N LEU A 75 -3.86 -0.94 -2.05
CA LEU A 75 -3.27 0.38 -2.28
C LEU A 75 -1.81 0.31 -2.76
N PRO A 76 -1.35 1.25 -3.61
CA PRO A 76 0.00 1.28 -4.14
C PRO A 76 1.10 1.33 -3.08
N LEU A 77 2.17 0.57 -3.28
CA LEU A 77 3.41 0.68 -2.53
C LEU A 77 4.57 1.04 -3.46
N GLY A 78 5.20 2.19 -3.21
CA GLY A 78 6.33 2.65 -4.00
C GLY A 78 7.57 1.79 -3.78
N THR A 79 8.29 1.45 -4.86
CA THR A 79 9.52 0.64 -4.80
C THR A 79 10.57 1.20 -3.84
N ASP A 80 10.72 2.52 -3.77
CA ASP A 80 11.66 3.14 -2.83
C ASP A 80 11.22 3.01 -1.37
N CYS A 81 9.91 3.03 -1.10
CA CYS A 81 9.39 2.78 0.24
C CYS A 81 9.56 1.31 0.61
N LEU A 82 9.29 0.37 -0.29
CA LEU A 82 9.54 -1.05 -0.07
C LEU A 82 11.03 -1.37 0.12
N ARG A 83 11.93 -0.65 -0.54
CA ARG A 83 13.39 -0.78 -0.32
C ARG A 83 13.79 -0.32 1.09
N ARG A 84 13.17 0.75 1.60
CA ARG A 84 13.41 1.30 2.94
C ARG A 84 12.73 0.50 4.05
N HIS A 85 11.61 -0.14 3.72
CA HIS A 85 10.78 -0.94 4.61
C HIS A 85 10.68 -2.39 4.09
N PRO A 86 11.80 -3.15 4.10
CA PRO A 86 11.81 -4.52 3.61
C PRO A 86 10.87 -5.46 4.40
N GLU A 87 10.49 -5.09 5.62
CA GLU A 87 9.47 -5.76 6.44
C GLU A 87 8.09 -5.82 5.77
N LEU A 88 7.79 -4.91 4.84
CA LEU A 88 6.55 -4.92 4.05
C LEU A 88 6.55 -5.93 2.90
N LYS A 89 7.70 -6.55 2.55
CA LYS A 89 7.77 -7.48 1.41
C LYS A 89 6.79 -8.65 1.49
N PRO A 90 6.58 -9.32 2.64
CA PRO A 90 5.58 -10.40 2.75
C PRO A 90 4.12 -9.92 2.67
N TYR A 91 3.90 -8.61 2.64
CA TYR A 91 2.59 -7.94 2.63
C TYR A 91 2.33 -7.22 1.31
N ALA A 92 3.23 -7.37 0.32
CA ALA A 92 3.18 -6.65 -0.95
C ALA A 92 3.03 -7.63 -2.12
N HIS A 93 1.97 -7.44 -2.89
CA HIS A 93 1.79 -8.09 -4.18
C HIS A 93 2.60 -7.40 -5.25
N LYS A 94 3.21 -8.18 -6.13
CA LYS A 94 3.82 -7.65 -7.35
C LYS A 94 2.74 -7.51 -8.41
N VAL A 95 2.63 -6.33 -8.99
CA VAL A 95 1.69 -6.05 -10.09
C VAL A 95 2.34 -6.48 -11.41
N GLU A 96 1.59 -7.19 -12.23
CA GLU A 96 2.03 -7.53 -13.58
C GLU A 96 1.86 -6.32 -14.53
N PRO A 97 2.75 -6.15 -15.52
CA PRO A 97 2.55 -5.13 -16.54
C PRO A 97 1.21 -5.33 -17.26
N GLY A 98 0.39 -4.27 -17.34
CA GLY A 98 -0.92 -4.31 -17.99
C GLY A 98 -2.12 -4.63 -17.08
N THR A 99 -1.92 -4.85 -15.79
CA THR A 99 -3.03 -5.01 -14.81
C THR A 99 -3.88 -3.73 -14.65
N PHE A 100 -3.33 -2.57 -15.00
CA PHE A 100 -4.03 -1.30 -15.04
C PHE A 100 -3.86 -0.69 -16.43
N GLY A 101 -4.89 -0.83 -17.28
CA GLY A 101 -4.97 -0.32 -18.64
C GLY A 101 -6.38 0.12 -18.97
#